data_AF-A0AA38D008-F1
#
_entry.id   AF-A0AA38D008-F1
#
_cell.length_a   1.000
_cell.length_b   1.000
_cell.length_c   1.000
_cell.angle_alpha   90.00
_cell.angle_beta   90.00
_cell.angle_gamma   90.00
#
_symmetry.space_group_name_H-M   'P 1'
#
loop_
_entity.id
_entity.type
_entity.pdbx_description
1 polymer ?
#
loop_
_entity_poly.entity_id
_entity_poly.type
_entity_poly.pdbx_seq_one_letter_code
_entity_poly.pdbx_strand_id
1 'polypeptide(L)'
;MRQESHDLQYLEVLFDRNGLTSEEVKEYQKLSKGYQGEVEFDKLCQYFLNEEMSILDDITLFWNKNVTQIDKIIASEKVIYIIDIKNYYGNYRYENHCWTVNENILSNNIYEQLLRTVHITQQLFSQNGVKKTVKGVLAFINPSSQIEIVDTVDVLTLSSMQISQWLMTLQVEFGSSLWQDVIKNYHIPSFLNLVASLSLSI
;
A
#
# COMPACT_ATOMS: atom_id res chain seq x y z
N MET A 1 3.68 -13.04 -8.32
CA MET A 1 4.96 -12.32 -8.29
C MET A 1 4.69 -10.89 -8.72
N ARG A 2 5.01 -9.92 -7.87
CA ARG A 2 4.76 -8.49 -8.07
C ARG A 2 5.35 -7.99 -9.38
N GLN A 3 4.58 -7.19 -10.10
CA GLN A 3 4.95 -6.64 -11.39
C GLN A 3 5.29 -5.17 -11.23
N GLU A 4 6.28 -4.71 -11.98
CA GLU A 4 6.58 -3.29 -12.05
C GLU A 4 5.42 -2.53 -12.69
N SER A 5 5.20 -1.29 -12.25
CA SER A 5 4.21 -0.43 -12.90
C SER A 5 4.62 -0.11 -14.34
N HIS A 6 3.64 0.16 -15.20
CA HIS A 6 3.92 0.56 -16.58
C HIS A 6 4.76 1.84 -16.66
N ASP A 7 4.58 2.76 -15.71
CA ASP A 7 5.38 3.98 -15.64
C ASP A 7 6.84 3.68 -15.30
N LEU A 8 7.10 2.73 -14.40
CA LEU A 8 8.46 2.28 -14.08
C LEU A 8 9.11 1.63 -15.31
N GLN A 9 8.42 0.68 -15.95
CA GLN A 9 8.88 0.03 -17.18
C GLN A 9 9.16 1.05 -18.30
N TYR A 10 8.29 2.05 -18.45
CA TYR A 10 8.46 3.13 -19.42
C TYR A 10 9.74 3.94 -19.15
N LEU A 11 9.97 4.33 -17.89
CA LEU A 11 11.16 5.08 -17.49
C LEU A 11 12.44 4.26 -17.66
N GLU A 12 12.41 2.95 -17.40
CA GLU A 12 13.56 2.06 -17.67
C GLU A 12 13.92 2.02 -19.14
N VAL A 13 12.91 1.87 -20.01
CA VAL A 13 13.12 1.89 -21.47
C VAL A 13 13.68 3.24 -21.94
N LEU A 14 13.22 4.35 -21.36
CA LEU A 14 13.77 5.67 -21.69
C LEU A 14 15.21 5.84 -21.21
N PHE A 15 15.50 5.40 -19.99
CA PHE A 15 16.83 5.44 -19.40
C PHE A 15 17.85 4.71 -20.29
N ASP A 16 17.50 3.52 -20.78
CA ASP A 16 18.36 2.70 -21.64
C ASP A 16 18.60 3.31 -23.04
N ARG A 17 17.66 4.10 -23.55
CA ARG A 17 17.70 4.62 -24.93
C ARG A 17 18.40 5.96 -25.05
N ASN A 18 17.95 6.95 -24.28
CA ASN A 18 18.35 8.36 -24.45
C ASN A 18 18.70 9.04 -23.11
N GLY A 19 18.68 8.30 -22.00
CA GLY A 19 18.77 8.87 -20.65
C GLY A 19 17.47 9.56 -20.22
N LEU A 20 17.40 9.92 -18.93
CA LEU A 20 16.25 10.56 -18.32
C LEU A 20 16.55 12.05 -18.05
N THR A 21 15.51 12.89 -18.13
CA THR A 21 15.55 14.26 -17.58
C THR A 21 15.70 14.24 -16.06
N SER A 22 16.07 15.37 -15.45
CA SER A 22 16.20 15.47 -13.99
C SER A 22 14.92 15.10 -13.22
N GLU A 23 13.77 15.45 -13.76
CA GLU A 23 12.44 15.15 -13.22
C GLU A 23 12.14 13.66 -13.35
N GLU A 24 12.39 13.07 -14.52
CA GLU A 24 12.20 11.64 -14.77
C GLU A 24 13.15 10.78 -13.94
N VAL A 25 14.39 11.22 -13.69
CA VAL A 25 15.31 10.52 -12.77
C VAL A 25 14.71 10.46 -11.36
N LYS A 26 14.13 11.56 -10.87
CA LYS A 26 13.50 11.58 -9.54
C LYS A 26 12.30 10.65 -9.47
N GLU A 27 11.45 10.66 -10.50
CA GLU A 27 10.28 9.77 -10.53
C GLU A 27 10.70 8.30 -10.69
N TYR A 28 11.67 8.01 -11.55
CA TYR A 28 12.24 6.66 -11.69
C TYR A 28 12.78 6.13 -10.37
N GLN A 29 13.59 6.91 -9.66
CA GLN A 29 14.13 6.53 -8.36
C GLN A 29 13.02 6.31 -7.32
N LYS A 30 11.97 7.13 -7.35
CA LYS A 30 10.81 6.98 -6.45
C LYS A 30 10.04 5.70 -6.73
N LEU A 31 9.69 5.44 -7.99
CA LEU A 31 8.94 4.24 -8.40
C LEU A 31 9.76 2.97 -8.17
N SER A 32 11.04 2.98 -8.53
CA SER A 32 11.96 1.86 -8.32
C SER A 32 12.10 1.50 -6.83
N LYS A 33 12.25 2.51 -5.95
CA LYS A 33 12.29 2.28 -4.49
C LYS A 33 10.97 1.74 -3.95
N GLY A 34 9.83 2.25 -4.43
CA GLY A 34 8.51 1.73 -4.07
C GLY A 34 8.40 0.24 -4.39
N TYR A 35 8.65 -0.12 -5.64
CA TYR A 35 8.63 -1.51 -6.11
C TYR A 35 9.58 -2.41 -5.31
N GLN A 36 10.82 -1.98 -5.05
CA GLN A 36 11.77 -2.74 -4.24
C GLN A 36 11.26 -3.03 -2.83
N GLY A 37 10.68 -2.03 -2.17
CA GLY A 37 10.17 -2.19 -0.81
C GLY A 37 9.00 -3.16 -0.73
N GLU A 38 8.13 -3.07 -1.73
CA GLU A 38 7.01 -3.96 -1.88
C GLU A 38 7.45 -5.41 -2.14
N VAL A 39 8.43 -5.62 -3.02
CA VAL A 39 9.05 -6.94 -3.28
C VAL A 39 9.72 -7.49 -2.01
N GLU A 40 10.38 -6.65 -1.21
CA GLU A 40 10.95 -7.07 0.08
C GLU A 40 9.87 -7.51 1.06
N PHE A 41 8.76 -6.77 1.14
CA PHE A 41 7.63 -7.15 1.98
C PHE A 41 7.01 -8.47 1.50
N ASP A 42 6.85 -8.68 0.19
CA ASP A 42 6.35 -9.94 -0.38
C ASP A 42 7.18 -11.14 0.09
N LYS A 43 8.51 -11.00 0.11
CA LYS A 43 9.42 -12.04 0.61
C LYS A 43 9.20 -12.34 2.09
N LEU A 44 8.96 -11.30 2.91
CA LEU A 44 8.65 -11.49 4.33
C LEU A 44 7.31 -12.21 4.51
N CYS A 45 6.29 -11.84 3.74
CA CYS A 45 5.02 -12.56 3.73
C CYS A 45 5.21 -14.02 3.35
N GLN A 46 5.93 -14.33 2.27
CA GLN A 46 6.19 -15.71 1.84
C GLN A 46 6.95 -16.53 2.89
N TYR A 47 7.83 -15.88 3.65
CA TYR A 47 8.62 -16.56 4.68
C TYR A 47 7.82 -16.81 5.97
N PHE A 48 6.96 -15.87 6.39
CA PHE A 48 6.26 -15.94 7.68
C PHE A 48 4.80 -16.40 7.58
N LEU A 49 4.15 -16.20 6.44
CA LEU A 49 2.76 -16.55 6.21
C LEU A 49 2.71 -17.77 5.28
N ASN A 50 2.06 -18.83 5.75
CA ASN A 50 2.12 -20.12 5.07
C ASN A 50 1.22 -20.25 3.83
N GLU A 51 0.41 -19.27 3.43
CA GLU A 51 -0.55 -19.48 2.33
C GLU A 51 -0.91 -18.23 1.50
N GLU A 52 -0.89 -18.42 0.17
CA GLU A 52 -1.24 -17.42 -0.84
C GLU A 52 -2.71 -16.97 -0.79
N MET A 53 -3.61 -17.82 -0.28
CA MET A 53 -5.07 -17.58 -0.34
C MET A 53 -5.58 -16.50 0.61
N SER A 54 -4.74 -15.96 1.51
CA SER A 54 -5.12 -14.90 2.46
C SER A 54 -4.59 -13.52 2.08
N ILE A 55 -3.85 -13.42 0.97
CA ILE A 55 -3.09 -12.23 0.59
C ILE A 55 -3.51 -11.79 -0.80
N LEU A 56 -3.70 -10.49 -1.00
CA LEU A 56 -3.79 -9.88 -2.33
C LEU A 56 -2.79 -8.73 -2.43
N ASP A 57 -2.19 -8.59 -3.60
CA ASP A 57 -1.17 -7.58 -3.91
C ASP A 57 -1.68 -6.64 -5.00
N ASP A 58 -1.23 -5.38 -4.95
CA ASP A 58 -1.43 -4.38 -6.02
C ASP A 58 -2.89 -4.18 -6.44
N ILE A 59 -3.75 -4.01 -5.45
CA ILE A 59 -5.19 -3.87 -5.69
C ILE A 59 -5.53 -2.40 -5.90
N THR A 60 -6.01 -2.08 -7.10
CA THR A 60 -6.74 -0.83 -7.35
C THR A 60 -8.24 -1.10 -7.28
N LEU A 61 -8.97 -0.38 -6.44
CA LEU A 61 -10.43 -0.48 -6.31
C LEU A 61 -11.10 0.76 -6.88
N PHE A 62 -12.20 0.55 -7.60
CA PHE A 62 -13.15 1.61 -7.96
C PHE A 62 -14.47 1.41 -7.24
N TRP A 63 -14.80 2.32 -6.33
CA TRP A 63 -16.02 2.25 -5.54
C TRP A 63 -16.57 3.65 -5.23
N ASN A 64 -17.87 3.86 -5.45
CA ASN A 64 -18.54 5.15 -5.20
C ASN A 64 -17.79 6.37 -5.78
N LYS A 65 -17.35 6.29 -7.05
CA LYS A 65 -16.56 7.32 -7.75
C LYS A 65 -15.20 7.63 -7.11
N ASN A 66 -14.72 6.80 -6.19
CA ASN A 66 -13.37 6.87 -5.65
C ASN A 66 -12.53 5.77 -6.26
N VAL A 67 -11.29 6.11 -6.60
CA VAL A 67 -10.23 5.16 -6.91
C VAL A 67 -9.29 5.11 -5.72
N THR A 68 -8.95 3.92 -5.24
CA THR A 68 -7.91 3.76 -4.23
C THR A 68 -6.98 2.61 -4.57
N GLN A 69 -5.69 2.80 -4.31
CA GLN A 69 -4.65 1.80 -4.46
C GLN A 69 -4.30 1.23 -3.10
N ILE A 70 -4.08 -0.08 -3.07
CA ILE A 70 -3.72 -0.85 -1.89
C ILE A 70 -2.54 -1.73 -2.27
N ASP A 71 -1.37 -1.45 -1.70
CA ASP A 71 -0.14 -2.19 -1.99
C ASP A 71 -0.29 -3.66 -1.61
N LYS A 72 -0.97 -3.91 -0.48
CA LYS A 72 -1.20 -5.26 0.04
C LYS A 72 -2.42 -5.37 0.95
N ILE A 73 -3.11 -6.49 0.84
CA ILE A 73 -4.19 -6.93 1.71
C ILE A 73 -3.79 -8.24 2.37
N ILE A 74 -3.92 -8.34 3.69
CA ILE A 74 -3.78 -9.61 4.42
C ILE A 74 -5.05 -9.84 5.23
N ALA A 75 -5.69 -11.00 5.04
CA ALA A 75 -6.91 -11.36 5.74
C ALA A 75 -6.66 -12.37 6.88
N SER A 76 -7.22 -12.06 8.04
CA SER A 76 -7.41 -12.98 9.16
C SER A 76 -8.90 -13.31 9.29
N GLU A 77 -9.25 -14.22 10.22
CA GLU A 77 -10.65 -14.64 10.45
C GLU A 77 -11.61 -13.47 10.68
N LYS A 78 -11.19 -12.40 11.36
CA LYS A 78 -12.06 -11.26 11.74
C LYS A 78 -11.62 -9.91 11.18
N VAL A 79 -10.36 -9.80 10.77
CA VAL A 79 -9.75 -8.53 10.37
C VAL A 79 -9.14 -8.65 8.98
N ILE A 80 -9.40 -7.65 8.14
CA ILE A 80 -8.67 -7.43 6.89
C ILE A 80 -7.70 -6.27 7.12
N TYR A 81 -6.42 -6.52 6.94
CA TYR A 81 -5.36 -5.52 7.04
C TYR A 81 -5.10 -4.93 5.66
N ILE A 82 -5.18 -3.60 5.57
CA ILE A 82 -4.77 -2.80 4.42
C ILE A 82 -3.40 -2.25 4.75
N ILE A 83 -2.39 -2.66 3.99
CA ILE A 83 -1.00 -2.31 4.26
C ILE A 83 -0.53 -1.30 3.21
N ASP A 84 0.01 -0.17 3.69
CA ASP A 84 0.73 0.83 2.90
C ASP A 84 2.23 0.70 3.20
N ILE A 85 3.03 0.40 2.18
CA ILE A 85 4.44 0.02 2.31
C ILE A 85 5.32 1.22 1.94
N LYS A 86 6.11 1.70 2.90
CA LYS A 86 7.03 2.82 2.71
C LYS A 86 8.48 2.34 2.72
N ASN A 87 9.16 2.51 1.60
CA ASN A 87 10.60 2.25 1.47
C ASN A 87 11.40 3.55 1.38
N TYR A 88 11.26 4.39 2.40
CA TYR A 88 11.97 5.65 2.47
C TYR A 88 13.17 5.57 3.42
N TYR A 89 14.08 6.53 3.33
CA TYR A 89 15.19 6.68 4.28
C TYR A 89 14.98 7.95 5.09
N GLY A 90 15.56 7.99 6.29
CA GLY A 90 15.57 9.20 7.12
C GLY A 90 14.66 9.13 8.35
N ASN A 91 14.52 10.26 9.00
CA ASN A 91 13.85 10.37 10.30
C ASN A 91 12.44 10.92 10.12
N TYR A 92 11.46 10.07 10.28
CA TYR A 92 10.04 10.37 10.18
C TYR A 92 9.44 10.66 11.54
N ARG A 93 8.69 11.75 11.65
CA ARG A 93 7.97 12.12 12.86
C ARG A 93 6.55 12.55 12.54
N TYR A 94 5.59 11.99 13.26
CA TYR A 94 4.18 12.41 13.19
C TYR A 94 3.79 13.11 14.49
N GLU A 95 3.58 14.41 14.41
CA GLU A 95 3.22 15.28 15.53
C GLU A 95 2.37 16.44 15.00
N ASN A 96 1.40 16.89 15.80
CA ASN A 96 0.49 17.99 15.45
C ASN A 96 -0.29 17.72 14.14
N HIS A 97 -0.69 16.47 13.91
CA HIS A 97 -1.40 16.01 12.74
C HIS A 97 -0.62 16.16 11.41
N CYS A 98 0.70 16.29 11.48
CA CYS A 98 1.56 16.48 10.32
C CYS A 98 2.72 15.48 10.31
N TRP A 99 3.11 15.03 9.12
CA TRP A 99 4.33 14.27 8.94
C TRP A 99 5.51 15.19 8.64
N THR A 100 6.66 14.87 9.23
CA THR A 100 7.95 15.46 8.87
C THR A 100 8.94 14.36 8.51
N VAL A 101 9.85 14.67 7.59
CA VAL A 101 11.05 13.86 7.28
C VAL A 101 12.28 14.74 7.40
N ASN A 102 13.24 14.34 8.24
CA ASN A 102 14.45 15.14 8.51
C ASN A 102 14.10 16.62 8.75
N GLU A 103 13.13 16.88 9.63
CA GLU A 103 12.61 18.22 10.00
C GLU A 103 11.82 18.97 8.91
N ASN A 104 11.67 18.41 7.71
CA ASN A 104 10.87 19.01 6.63
C ASN A 104 9.45 18.45 6.64
N ILE A 105 8.46 19.34 6.64
CA ILE A 105 7.04 18.96 6.56
C ILE A 105 6.76 18.28 5.22
N LEU A 106 6.10 17.12 5.27
CA LEU A 106 5.56 16.47 4.08
C LEU A 106 4.29 17.18 3.64
N SER A 107 4.14 17.38 2.33
CA SER A 107 2.94 17.98 1.75
C SER A 107 1.70 17.08 1.86
N ASN A 108 1.90 15.77 2.00
CA ASN A 108 0.84 14.78 2.13
C ASN A 108 0.82 14.14 3.52
N ASN A 109 -0.37 13.94 4.07
CA ASN A 109 -0.56 13.19 5.31
C ASN A 109 -0.77 11.70 5.01
N ILE A 110 0.24 10.88 5.33
CA ILE A 110 0.25 9.44 5.06
C ILE A 110 -0.90 8.73 5.80
N TYR A 111 -1.20 9.15 7.04
CA TYR A 111 -2.27 8.51 7.82
C TYR A 111 -3.64 8.83 7.26
N GLU A 112 -3.90 10.07 6.84
CA GLU A 112 -5.19 10.43 6.23
C GLU A 112 -5.45 9.66 4.94
N GLN A 113 -4.41 9.49 4.11
CA GLN A 113 -4.51 8.70 2.88
C GLN A 113 -4.87 7.24 3.19
N LEU A 114 -4.16 6.61 4.13
CA LEU A 114 -4.42 5.22 4.52
C LEU A 114 -5.80 5.05 5.17
N LEU A 115 -6.20 5.96 6.08
CA LEU A 115 -7.51 5.92 6.73
C LEU A 115 -8.65 6.10 5.73
N ARG A 116 -8.48 6.94 4.70
CA ARG A 116 -9.43 7.04 3.59
C ARG A 116 -9.58 5.71 2.86
N THR A 117 -8.48 5.05 2.53
CA THR A 117 -8.51 3.72 1.88
C THR A 117 -9.19 2.67 2.75
N VAL A 118 -8.89 2.65 4.06
CA VAL A 118 -9.54 1.77 5.04
C VAL A 118 -11.05 2.03 5.06
N HIS A 119 -11.48 3.29 5.12
CA HIS A 119 -12.90 3.64 5.16
C HIS A 119 -13.65 3.20 3.90
N ILE A 120 -13.09 3.49 2.71
CA ILE A 120 -13.66 3.07 1.42
C ILE A 120 -13.81 1.55 1.37
N THR A 121 -12.77 0.83 1.79
CA THR A 121 -12.75 -0.64 1.77
C THR A 121 -13.72 -1.23 2.78
N GLN A 122 -13.82 -0.65 3.99
CA GLN A 122 -14.78 -1.06 5.01
C GLN A 122 -16.22 -0.89 4.53
N GLN A 123 -16.53 0.24 3.87
CA GLN A 123 -17.84 0.49 3.28
C GLN A 123 -18.16 -0.53 2.19
N LEU A 124 -17.24 -0.72 1.24
CA LEU A 124 -17.37 -1.71 0.16
C LEU A 124 -17.70 -3.09 0.72
N PHE A 125 -16.93 -3.56 1.70
CA PHE A 125 -17.15 -4.85 2.35
C PHE A 125 -18.49 -4.94 3.08
N SER A 126 -18.85 -3.91 3.85
CA SER A 126 -20.11 -3.91 4.60
C SER A 126 -21.34 -4.01 3.68
N GLN A 127 -21.31 -3.33 2.52
CA GLN A 127 -22.41 -3.33 1.57
C GLN A 127 -22.51 -4.61 0.74
N ASN A 128 -21.42 -5.38 0.68
CA ASN A 128 -21.36 -6.67 -0.01
C ASN A 128 -21.38 -7.87 0.96
N GLY A 129 -21.78 -7.66 2.23
CA GLY A 129 -22.01 -8.74 3.19
C GLY A 129 -20.75 -9.32 3.85
N VAL A 130 -19.58 -8.71 3.65
CA VAL A 130 -18.32 -9.12 4.30
C VAL A 130 -18.30 -8.60 5.74
N LYS A 131 -18.39 -9.52 6.70
CA LYS A 131 -18.46 -9.22 8.15
C LYS A 131 -17.09 -9.20 8.82
N LYS A 132 -16.14 -8.46 8.25
CA LYS A 132 -14.78 -8.28 8.79
C LYS A 132 -14.50 -6.79 9.04
N THR A 133 -13.71 -6.52 10.08
CA THR A 133 -13.20 -5.18 10.34
C THR A 133 -11.99 -4.92 9.46
N VAL A 134 -11.91 -3.73 8.87
CA VAL A 134 -10.75 -3.29 8.09
C VAL A 134 -9.85 -2.44 8.98
N LYS A 135 -8.54 -2.74 8.99
CA LYS A 135 -7.53 -1.98 9.74
C LYS A 135 -6.39 -1.53 8.83
N GLY A 136 -5.88 -0.33 9.07
CA GLY A 136 -4.70 0.20 8.38
C GLY A 136 -3.39 -0.22 9.05
N VAL A 137 -2.41 -0.60 8.24
CA VAL A 137 -1.03 -0.84 8.67
C VAL A 137 -0.10 0.01 7.81
N LEU A 138 0.70 0.85 8.45
CA LEU A 138 1.76 1.61 7.78
C LEU A 138 3.10 0.92 8.05
N ALA A 139 3.71 0.36 7.01
CA ALA A 139 4.91 -0.47 7.13
C ALA A 139 6.13 0.23 6.53
N PHE A 140 7.05 0.67 7.39
CA PHE A 140 8.35 1.21 6.97
C PHE A 140 9.35 0.08 6.82
N ILE A 141 9.51 -0.44 5.60
CA ILE A 141 10.34 -1.62 5.31
C ILE A 141 11.84 -1.31 5.35
N ASN A 142 12.23 -0.06 5.10
CA ASN A 142 13.63 0.33 5.06
C ASN A 142 14.26 0.34 6.46
N PRO A 143 15.36 -0.39 6.71
CA PRO A 143 16.01 -0.41 8.03
C PRO A 143 16.70 0.92 8.39
N SER A 144 16.92 1.80 7.42
CA SER A 144 17.47 3.15 7.63
C SER A 144 16.40 4.22 7.85
N SER A 145 15.14 3.81 8.06
CA SER A 145 14.07 4.69 8.54
C SER A 145 13.99 4.69 10.06
N GLN A 146 13.98 5.87 10.66
CA GLN A 146 13.60 6.05 12.06
C GLN A 146 12.20 6.64 12.11
N ILE A 147 11.33 6.13 12.97
CA ILE A 147 9.92 6.54 13.03
C ILE A 147 9.57 6.90 14.47
N GLU A 148 9.05 8.10 14.68
CA GLU A 148 8.51 8.58 15.95
C GLU A 148 7.06 9.05 15.76
N ILE A 149 6.12 8.42 16.45
CA ILE A 149 4.70 8.79 16.42
C ILE A 149 4.34 9.39 17.78
N VAL A 150 4.12 10.70 17.80
CA VAL A 150 3.82 11.46 19.03
C VAL A 150 2.31 11.51 19.27
N ASP A 151 1.54 11.70 18.20
CA ASP A 151 0.09 11.78 18.27
C ASP A 151 -0.56 10.39 18.40
N THR A 152 -1.73 10.33 19.02
CA THR A 152 -2.52 9.09 19.06
C THR A 152 -3.23 8.88 17.73
N VAL A 153 -2.99 7.73 17.09
CA VAL A 153 -3.58 7.35 15.80
C VAL A 153 -4.09 5.91 15.84
N ASP A 154 -5.23 5.65 15.20
CA ASP A 154 -5.79 4.29 15.05
C ASP A 154 -5.25 3.59 13.79
N VAL A 155 -3.92 3.58 13.66
CA VAL A 155 -3.19 2.92 12.57
C VAL A 155 -1.99 2.21 13.17
N LEU A 156 -1.84 0.92 12.87
CA LEU A 156 -0.66 0.18 13.29
C LEU A 156 0.54 0.62 12.45
N THR A 157 1.55 1.20 13.08
CA THR A 157 2.78 1.64 12.39
C THR A 157 3.92 0.71 12.76
N LEU A 158 4.56 0.13 11.75
CA LEU A 158 5.60 -0.87 11.92
C LEU A 158 6.90 -0.37 11.30
N SER A 159 7.97 -0.37 12.09
CA SER A 159 9.33 -0.30 11.58
C SER A 159 9.76 -1.64 10.98
N SER A 160 10.84 -1.63 10.19
CA SER A 160 11.43 -2.82 9.55
C SER A 160 11.61 -4.01 10.52
N MET A 161 12.07 -3.74 11.73
CA MET A 161 12.28 -4.76 12.78
C MET A 161 10.96 -5.36 13.32
N GLN A 162 9.89 -4.57 13.34
CA GLN A 162 8.59 -4.99 13.87
C GLN A 162 7.73 -5.72 12.85
N ILE A 163 7.98 -5.52 11.54
CA ILE A 163 7.20 -6.17 10.47
C ILE A 163 7.22 -7.69 10.62
N SER A 164 8.41 -8.30 10.74
CA SER A 164 8.52 -9.76 10.88
C SER A 164 7.83 -10.28 12.15
N GLN A 165 8.00 -9.58 13.27
CA GLN A 165 7.36 -9.95 14.54
C GLN A 165 5.84 -9.89 14.42
N TRP A 166 5.31 -8.84 13.79
CA TRP A 166 3.88 -8.70 13.54
C TRP A 166 3.36 -9.81 12.63
N LEU A 167 4.03 -10.11 11.51
CA LEU A 167 3.62 -11.18 10.60
C LEU A 167 3.51 -12.54 11.31
N MET A 168 4.45 -12.88 12.21
CA MET A 168 4.40 -14.11 13.01
C MET A 168 3.18 -14.20 13.94
N THR A 169 2.58 -13.07 14.32
CA THR A 169 1.38 -13.05 15.17
C THR A 169 0.08 -13.22 14.40
N LEU A 170 0.11 -13.08 13.06
CA LEU A 170 -1.09 -13.15 12.25
C LEU A 170 -1.58 -14.58 12.12
N GLN A 171 -2.83 -14.80 12.54
CA GLN A 171 -3.59 -16.00 12.23
C GLN A 171 -4.38 -15.76 10.94
N VAL A 172 -3.75 -16.05 9.81
CA VAL A 172 -4.36 -15.86 8.48
C VAL A 172 -5.47 -16.87 8.24
N GLU A 173 -6.46 -16.49 7.44
CA GLU A 173 -7.56 -17.39 7.06
C GLU A 173 -7.16 -18.37 5.94
N PHE A 174 -7.90 -19.47 5.82
CA PHE A 174 -7.66 -20.52 4.83
C PHE A 174 -8.78 -20.57 3.78
N GLY A 175 -8.41 -20.65 2.51
CA GLY A 175 -9.33 -20.88 1.38
C GLY A 175 -9.94 -19.63 0.74
N SER A 176 -10.75 -19.84 -0.31
CA SER A 176 -11.46 -18.76 -1.01
C SER A 176 -12.57 -18.21 -0.15
N SER A 177 -12.66 -16.89 -0.02
CA SER A 177 -13.66 -16.24 0.84
C SER A 177 -14.33 -15.04 0.16
N LEU A 178 -15.51 -14.69 0.68
CA LEU A 178 -16.39 -13.65 0.12
C LEU A 178 -15.67 -12.32 -0.14
N TRP A 179 -14.70 -11.93 0.71
CA TRP A 179 -14.01 -10.64 0.53
C TRP A 179 -13.16 -10.61 -0.73
N GLN A 180 -12.58 -11.75 -1.13
CA GLN A 180 -11.79 -11.84 -2.37
C GLN A 180 -12.69 -11.67 -3.59
N ASP A 181 -13.87 -12.28 -3.58
CA ASP A 181 -14.83 -12.13 -4.66
C ASP A 181 -15.33 -10.69 -4.76
N VAL A 182 -15.56 -10.03 -3.61
CA VAL A 182 -15.86 -8.60 -3.58
C VAL A 182 -14.70 -7.80 -4.17
N ILE A 183 -13.46 -8.00 -3.73
CA ILE A 183 -12.31 -7.28 -4.30
C ILE A 183 -12.23 -7.49 -5.82
N LYS A 184 -12.35 -8.73 -6.31
CA LYS A 184 -12.32 -9.03 -7.75
C LYS A 184 -13.39 -8.28 -8.54
N ASN A 185 -14.60 -8.15 -8.00
CA ASN A 185 -15.72 -7.46 -8.68
C ASN A 185 -15.52 -5.94 -8.84
N TYR A 186 -14.70 -5.33 -7.98
CA TYR A 186 -14.46 -3.88 -7.97
C TYR A 186 -13.01 -3.51 -8.31
N HIS A 187 -12.18 -4.52 -8.57
CA HIS A 187 -10.81 -4.32 -9.02
C HIS A 187 -10.82 -3.75 -10.43
N ILE A 188 -10.03 -2.70 -10.64
CA ILE A 188 -9.74 -2.18 -11.97
C ILE A 188 -8.26 -2.41 -12.28
N PRO A 189 -7.92 -2.96 -13.47
CA PRO A 189 -6.55 -3.05 -13.91
C PRO A 189 -5.88 -1.68 -13.94
N SER A 190 -4.59 -1.63 -13.60
CA SER A 190 -3.81 -0.39 -13.50
C SER A 190 -3.89 0.50 -14.75
N PHE A 191 -4.08 -0.07 -15.95
CA PHE A 191 -4.22 0.67 -17.21
C PHE A 191 -5.53 1.47 -17.33
N LEU A 192 -6.60 1.08 -16.63
CA LEU A 192 -7.89 1.78 -16.68
C LEU A 192 -7.88 3.08 -15.87
N ASN A 193 -6.94 3.27 -14.95
CA ASN A 193 -6.76 4.52 -14.20
C ASN A 193 -6.46 5.71 -15.13
N LEU A 194 -5.74 5.47 -16.24
CA LEU A 194 -5.46 6.49 -17.25
C LEU A 194 -6.72 6.94 -18.00
N VAL A 195 -7.65 6.02 -18.28
CA VAL A 195 -8.89 6.34 -19.00
C VAL A 195 -9.93 6.96 -18.07
N ALA A 196 -10.02 6.50 -16.82
CA ALA A 196 -10.98 7.02 -15.84
C ALA A 196 -10.70 8.49 -15.46
N SER A 197 -9.43 8.90 -15.39
CA SER A 197 -9.04 10.31 -15.17
C SER A 197 -9.34 11.19 -16.39
N LEU A 198 -9.31 10.63 -17.61
CA LEU A 198 -9.66 11.34 -18.84
C LEU A 198 -11.18 11.40 -19.12
N SER A 199 -11.96 10.41 -18.67
CA SER A 199 -13.41 10.34 -18.92
C SER A 199 -14.29 11.21 -18.00
N LEU A 200 -13.71 11.92 -17.03
CA LEU A 200 -14.42 12.85 -16.14
C LEU A 200 -14.22 14.33 -16.53
N SER A 201 -13.60 14.59 -17.68
CA SER A 201 -13.33 15.95 -18.20
C SER A 201 -14.19 16.33 -19.42
N ILE A 202 -15.33 15.69 -19.63
CA ILE A 202 -16.30 16.03 -20.70
C ILE A 202 -17.69 16.21 -20.11
#